data_AF-A0A6V7JC27-F1
#
_entry.id   AF-A0A6V7JC27-F1
#
_cell.length_a   1.000
_cell.length_b   1.000
_cell.length_c   1.000
_cell.angle_alpha   90.00
_cell.angle_beta   90.00
_cell.angle_gamma   90.00
#
_symmetry.space_group_name_H-M   'P 1'
#
loop_
_entity.id
_entity.type
_entity.pdbx_description
1 polymer ?
#
loop_
_entity_poly.entity_id
_entity_poly.type
_entity_poly.pdbx_seq_one_letter_code
_entity_poly.pdbx_strand_id
1 'polypeptide(L)'
;VIRVFTKLERLVLFAMEIFDDDLSVLEAFGQLKSFEIRYSADYCVFDVNPIANLRTLESLTLSNVPNTSDEWYTDLVENNPNLKHLYLW
;
A
#
# COMPACT_ATOMS: atom_id res chain seq x y z
N VAL A 1 -0.23 -11.11 16.24
CA VAL A 1 -1.69 -11.25 15.98
C VAL A 1 -2.05 -11.24 14.49
N ILE A 2 -1.14 -10.91 13.55
CA ILE A 2 -1.52 -10.68 12.12
C ILE A 2 -1.35 -11.91 11.19
N ARG A 3 -1.10 -13.11 11.74
CA ARG A 3 -1.07 -14.36 10.95
C ARG A 3 -2.46 -14.90 10.53
N VAL A 4 -3.54 -14.17 10.78
CA VAL A 4 -4.93 -14.68 10.66
C VAL A 4 -5.62 -14.28 9.35
N PHE A 5 -5.17 -13.23 8.68
CA PHE A 5 -5.85 -12.67 7.50
C PHE A 5 -5.24 -13.12 6.16
N THR A 6 -4.85 -14.38 6.04
CA THR A 6 -4.20 -14.93 4.84
C THR A 6 -5.09 -14.94 3.59
N LYS A 7 -6.38 -14.66 3.73
CA LYS A 7 -7.38 -14.60 2.65
C LYS A 7 -7.90 -13.18 2.39
N LEU A 8 -7.33 -12.16 3.06
CA LEU A 8 -7.80 -10.79 2.89
C LEU A 8 -7.40 -10.30 1.50
N GLU A 9 -8.39 -10.02 0.65
CA GLU A 9 -8.15 -9.53 -0.72
C GLU A 9 -8.24 -8.01 -0.84
N ARG A 10 -8.90 -7.34 0.11
CA ARG A 10 -9.06 -5.89 0.10
C ARG A 10 -8.85 -5.31 1.49
N LEU A 11 -8.03 -4.27 1.57
CA LEU A 11 -7.77 -3.50 2.77
C LEU A 11 -7.95 -2.01 2.45
N VAL A 12 -8.80 -1.35 3.24
CA VAL A 12 -9.06 0.09 3.13
C VAL A 12 -8.78 0.72 4.49
N LEU A 13 -7.85 1.67 4.52
CA LEU A 13 -7.52 2.49 5.67
C LEU A 13 -8.00 3.92 5.37
N PHE A 14 -8.91 4.44 6.21
CA PHE A 14 -9.55 5.72 5.99
C PHE A 14 -9.45 6.59 7.24
N ALA A 15 -8.96 7.83 7.10
CA ALA A 15 -8.84 8.78 8.20
C ALA A 15 -8.06 8.22 9.40
N MET A 16 -7.01 7.45 9.11
CA MET A 16 -6.10 6.90 10.10
C MET A 16 -4.80 7.68 10.13
N GLU A 17 -4.24 7.84 11.33
CA GLU A 17 -2.84 8.19 11.50
C GLU A 17 -2.01 6.92 11.27
N ILE A 18 -1.11 6.97 10.28
CA ILE A 18 -0.31 5.83 9.82
C ILE A 18 1.16 6.22 9.94
N PHE A 19 1.95 5.33 10.55
CA PHE A 19 3.39 5.43 10.67
C PHE A 19 4.08 4.29 9.90
N ASP A 20 5.38 4.41 9.64
CA ASP A 20 6.16 3.45 8.86
C ASP A 20 6.00 2.00 9.34
N ASP A 21 6.03 1.80 10.66
CA ASP A 21 5.90 0.48 11.29
C ASP A 21 4.53 -0.17 11.03
N ASP A 22 3.48 0.62 10.80
CA ASP A 22 2.13 0.10 10.53
C ASP A 22 2.03 -0.60 9.16
N LEU A 23 2.87 -0.20 8.20
CA LEU A 23 2.86 -0.75 6.84
C LEU A 23 3.77 -1.99 6.69
N SER A 24 4.70 -2.21 7.62
CA SER A 24 5.56 -3.40 7.65
C SER A 24 4.78 -4.72 7.64
N VAL A 25 3.56 -4.69 8.15
CA VAL A 25 2.70 -5.87 8.22
C VAL A 25 2.02 -6.23 6.90
N LEU A 26 2.03 -5.34 5.90
CA LEU A 26 1.34 -5.58 4.64
C LEU A 26 1.89 -6.81 3.91
N GLU A 27 3.17 -7.14 4.11
CA GLU A 27 3.81 -8.35 3.58
C GLU A 27 3.13 -9.66 4.03
N ALA A 28 2.43 -9.64 5.18
CA ALA A 28 1.68 -10.79 5.67
C ALA A 28 0.39 -11.06 4.86
N PHE A 29 -0.09 -10.09 4.08
CA PHE A 29 -1.31 -10.20 3.28
C PHE A 29 -1.00 -10.73 1.87
N GLY A 30 -0.53 -11.97 1.77
CA GLY A 30 -0.13 -12.60 0.51
C GLY A 30 -1.24 -12.84 -0.53
N GLN A 31 -2.46 -12.38 -0.29
CA GLN A 31 -3.58 -12.43 -1.25
C GLN A 31 -4.23 -11.06 -1.49
N LEU A 32 -3.59 -9.97 -1.04
CA LEU A 32 -4.15 -8.63 -1.16
C LEU A 32 -4.14 -8.17 -2.61
N LYS A 33 -5.33 -7.94 -3.18
CA LYS A 33 -5.53 -7.48 -4.56
C LYS A 33 -5.85 -5.99 -4.62
N SER A 34 -6.44 -5.44 -3.57
CA SER A 34 -6.80 -4.03 -3.49
C SER A 34 -6.32 -3.43 -2.18
N PHE A 35 -5.52 -2.38 -2.27
CA PHE A 35 -5.08 -1.61 -1.12
C PHE A 35 -5.40 -0.13 -1.30
N GLU A 36 -5.99 0.45 -0.27
CA GLU A 36 -6.39 1.85 -0.28
C GLU A 36 -6.01 2.52 1.03
N ILE A 37 -5.23 3.60 0.95
CA ILE A 37 -5.07 4.58 2.03
C ILE A 37 -5.73 5.87 1.56
N ARG A 38 -6.74 6.33 2.30
CA ARG A 38 -7.50 7.54 1.98
C ARG A 38 -7.55 8.48 3.18
N TYR A 39 -7.36 9.77 2.93
CA TYR A 39 -7.45 10.84 3.94
C TYR A 39 -6.57 10.57 5.16
N SER A 40 -5.32 10.12 4.96
CA SER A 40 -4.33 10.19 6.05
C SER A 40 -4.21 11.65 6.48
N ALA A 41 -4.07 11.89 7.79
CA ALA A 41 -4.01 13.24 8.34
C ALA A 41 -3.00 14.12 7.58
N ASP A 42 -3.22 15.45 7.52
CA ASP A 42 -2.53 16.42 6.65
C ASP A 42 -0.98 16.48 6.79
N TYR A 43 -0.39 15.68 7.68
CA TYR A 43 1.04 15.60 7.95
C TYR A 43 1.58 14.16 8.06
N CYS A 44 0.77 13.14 7.76
CA CYS A 44 1.22 11.75 7.76
C CYS A 44 2.08 11.49 6.53
N VAL A 45 3.38 11.62 6.73
CA VAL A 45 4.40 11.12 5.79
C VAL A 45 4.82 9.75 6.29
N PHE A 46 4.57 8.72 5.50
CA PHE A 46 4.98 7.34 5.82
C PHE A 46 5.76 6.73 4.66
N ASP A 47 6.63 5.77 4.97
CA ASP A 47 7.38 5.00 4.01
C ASP A 47 6.43 4.07 3.22
N VAL A 48 6.33 4.35 1.93
CA VAL A 48 5.51 3.59 0.99
C VAL A 48 6.25 2.39 0.37
N ASN A 49 7.55 2.22 0.64
CA ASN A 49 8.35 1.10 0.10
C ASN A 49 7.73 -0.29 0.36
N PRO A 50 7.15 -0.59 1.56
CA PRO A 50 6.51 -1.88 1.78
C PRO A 50 5.35 -2.18 0.80
N ILE A 51 4.70 -1.14 0.28
CA ILE A 51 3.56 -1.25 -0.65
C ILE A 51 4.01 -1.76 -2.02
N ALA A 52 5.20 -1.34 -2.49
CA ALA A 52 5.75 -1.77 -3.77
C ALA A 52 6.01 -3.29 -3.81
N ASN A 53 6.17 -3.93 -2.64
CA ASN A 53 6.42 -5.37 -2.54
C ASN A 53 5.15 -6.24 -2.52
N LEU A 54 3.95 -5.67 -2.65
CA LEU A 54 2.68 -6.40 -2.53
C LEU A 54 2.28 -7.10 -3.85
N ARG A 55 3.05 -8.12 -4.26
CA ARG A 55 3.06 -8.75 -5.60
C ARG A 55 1.72 -9.22 -6.18
N THR A 56 0.66 -9.27 -5.39
CA THR A 56 -0.70 -9.66 -5.80
C THR A 56 -1.62 -8.49 -6.14
N LEU A 57 -1.17 -7.23 -5.98
CA LEU A 57 -2.01 -6.06 -6.20
C LEU A 57 -2.52 -5.96 -7.64
N GLU A 58 -3.80 -5.67 -7.75
CA GLU A 58 -4.51 -5.28 -8.97
C GLU A 58 -4.97 -3.82 -8.91
N SER A 59 -5.18 -3.27 -7.71
CA SER A 59 -5.59 -1.88 -7.49
C SER A 59 -4.89 -1.26 -6.29
N LEU A 60 -4.32 -0.07 -6.50
CA LEU A 60 -3.68 0.74 -5.47
C LEU A 60 -4.23 2.16 -5.50
N THR A 61 -4.71 2.63 -4.35
CA THR A 61 -5.09 4.03 -4.13
C THR A 61 -4.33 4.58 -2.93
N LEU A 62 -3.54 5.62 -3.11
CA LEU A 62 -2.85 6.30 -2.03
C LEU A 62 -3.15 7.80 -2.08
N SER A 63 -3.58 8.35 -0.96
CA SER A 63 -3.68 9.80 -0.74
C SER A 63 -2.49 10.29 0.09
N ASN A 64 -2.00 11.50 -0.17
CA ASN A 64 -0.92 12.14 0.58
C ASN A 64 0.34 11.27 0.64
N VAL A 65 0.92 10.95 -0.53
CA VAL A 65 2.19 10.23 -0.65
C VAL A 65 3.34 11.16 -1.07
N PRO A 66 3.81 12.06 -0.18
CA PRO A 66 4.79 13.08 -0.56
C PRO A 66 6.19 12.53 -0.87
N ASN A 67 6.46 11.25 -0.57
CA ASN A 67 7.80 10.66 -0.60
C ASN A 67 8.00 9.56 -1.66
N THR A 68 7.23 9.54 -2.75
CA THR A 68 7.50 8.60 -3.85
C THR A 68 8.72 9.04 -4.67
N SER A 69 9.74 8.18 -4.79
CA SER A 69 10.87 8.36 -5.71
C SER A 69 10.61 7.65 -7.04
N ASP A 70 11.37 7.99 -8.09
CA ASP A 70 11.35 7.26 -9.38
C ASP A 70 11.70 5.77 -9.20
N GLU A 71 12.57 5.46 -8.23
CA GLU A 71 12.91 4.09 -7.83
C GLU A 71 11.69 3.37 -7.27
N TRP A 72 10.93 4.01 -6.37
CA TRP A 72 9.70 3.43 -5.84
C TRP A 72 8.67 3.13 -6.94
N TYR A 73 8.50 4.03 -7.92
CA TYR A 73 7.60 3.77 -9.06
C TYR A 73 8.06 2.58 -9.90
N THR A 74 9.37 2.46 -10.11
CA THR A 74 9.96 1.35 -10.85
C THR A 74 9.68 0.04 -10.12
N ASP A 75 9.99 -0.02 -8.82
CA ASP A 75 9.74 -1.19 -7.98
C ASP A 75 8.26 -1.57 -7.92
N LEU A 76 7.36 -0.59 -7.78
CA LEU A 76 5.91 -0.82 -7.78
C LEU A 76 5.47 -1.51 -9.07
N VAL A 77 5.88 -0.98 -10.23
CA VAL A 77 5.45 -1.52 -11.53
C VAL A 77 6.07 -2.89 -11.80
N GLU A 78 7.34 -3.10 -11.47
CA GLU A 78 8.03 -4.37 -11.68
C GLU A 78 7.52 -5.48 -10.77
N ASN A 79 7.25 -5.16 -9.50
CA ASN A 79 6.79 -6.14 -8.51
C ASN A 79 5.28 -6.40 -8.59
N ASN A 80 4.50 -5.49 -9.17
CA ASN A 80 3.05 -5.61 -9.32
C ASN A 80 2.61 -5.72 -10.81
N PRO A 81 3.00 -6.79 -11.53
CA PRO A 81 2.71 -6.92 -12.96
C PRO A 81 1.21 -7.04 -13.29
N ASN A 82 0.36 -7.26 -12.28
CA ASN A 82 -1.09 -7.35 -12.43
C ASN A 82 -1.82 -6.05 -12.06
N LEU A 83 -1.10 -4.97 -11.73
CA LEU A 83 -1.68 -3.69 -11.34
C LEU A 83 -2.44 -3.07 -12.53
N LYS A 84 -3.75 -2.89 -12.37
CA LYS A 84 -4.66 -2.33 -13.39
C LYS A 84 -5.07 -0.90 -13.07
N HIS A 85 -5.09 -0.56 -11.79
CA HIS A 85 -5.58 0.71 -11.29
C HIS A 85 -4.57 1.29 -10.31
N LEU A 86 -4.02 2.47 -10.64
CA LEU A 86 -3.12 3.24 -9.79
C LEU A 86 -3.67 4.65 -9.66
N TYR A 87 -3.96 5.05 -8.44
CA TYR A 87 -4.48 6.38 -8.12
C TYR A 87 -3.64 7.01 -7.01
N LEU A 88 -2.99 8.13 -7.32
CA LEU A 88 -2.11 8.88 -6.41
C LEU A 88 -2.59 10.33 -6.40
N TRP A 89 -2.90 10.87 -5.21
CA TRP A 89 -3.47 12.21 -5.04
C TRP A 89 -2.90 12.89 -3.80
#